data_AF-A0A0P7PMA8-F1
#
_entry.id   AF-A0A0P7PMA8-F1
#
_cell.length_a   1.000
_cell.length_b   1.000
_cell.length_c   1.000
_cell.angle_alpha   90.00
_cell.angle_beta   90.00
_cell.angle_gamma   90.00
#
_symmetry.space_group_name_H-M   'P 1'
#
loop_
_entity.id
_entity.type
_entity.pdbx_description
1 polymer ?
#
loop_
_entity_poly.entity_id
_entity_poly.type
_entity_poly.pdbx_seq_one_letter_code
_entity_poly.pdbx_strand_id
1 'polypeptide(L)'
;MYKKLKLTTISELIKNIYCSLSVIIIGCASAYAVEFNKDLIEAEDRENVNLSQFETDGQLPVGKYSLSTLINNKRTPIHLDLQWVLIDNQTAVCVTPEQLTLLGFTDEFIEKTQQNLIDGCYPIEKEKQITTYLDKGKMQLSISAPQAWLKYKDANWTPPELWNHGIAGAFLDYNLYASHYAPHQGDNSQNISSYGQAGVNLGAWRLRTDYQYDQSFNNGKSQATNLDFPRIYLFRPIPAMNAKLTIGQYDTESSIFDSFHFSGISLKSDENMLPPDLRGYAPQITGVAQTNAKVTVSQNNRIIYQENVPPGPFAITNLFNTLQGQLDVKVEEEDGRVTQWQVASNSIPYLTRKGQIRYTTAMGKPTSVGGDSLQQPFFWTGEFSWGWLNNVSLYGGSVLTNRDYQSLAAGVGFNLNSLGSLSFDVTRSDAQLHNQDKETGYSYRANYSKRFESTGSQLTFAGYRFSDKNFVTMNEYINDTNHYTNYQNEKESYIVTFNQYLESLRLNTYVSLARNTYWDASSNVNYSLSLSRDFDIGPLKNVSTSLTFSRINWEEDNQDQLYLNISIPWGTREGANKQVISSQADSLIKIS
;
A
#
# COMPACT_ATOMS: atom_id res chain seq x y z
N MET A 1 85.97 2.71 -58.78
CA MET A 1 84.98 1.61 -58.71
C MET A 1 84.35 1.66 -57.31
N TYR A 2 83.10 2.12 -57.23
CA TYR A 2 82.37 2.39 -55.99
C TYR A 2 82.19 1.11 -55.14
N LYS A 3 82.70 1.11 -53.90
CA LYS A 3 82.45 0.02 -52.94
C LYS A 3 80.99 0.13 -52.46
N LYS A 4 80.16 -0.81 -52.91
CA LYS A 4 78.78 -1.02 -52.43
C LYS A 4 78.78 -1.22 -50.91
N LEU A 5 78.25 -0.24 -50.16
CA LEU A 5 77.78 -0.48 -48.80
C LEU A 5 76.62 -1.49 -48.88
N LYS A 6 76.74 -2.64 -48.23
CA LYS A 6 75.67 -3.65 -48.18
C LYS A 6 74.51 -3.11 -47.33
N LEU A 7 73.29 -3.17 -47.86
CA LEU A 7 72.05 -2.76 -47.16
C LEU A 7 71.84 -3.48 -45.81
N THR A 8 72.47 -4.64 -45.60
CA THR A 8 72.32 -5.46 -44.39
C THR A 8 72.90 -4.79 -43.14
N THR A 9 74.03 -4.07 -43.24
CA THR A 9 74.63 -3.39 -42.08
C THR A 9 73.84 -2.14 -41.65
N ILE A 10 73.13 -1.49 -42.58
CA ILE A 10 72.23 -0.37 -42.26
C ILE A 10 70.96 -0.89 -41.58
N SER A 11 70.44 -2.06 -42.01
CA SER A 11 69.26 -2.68 -41.41
C SER A 11 69.48 -3.12 -39.95
N GLU A 12 70.65 -3.68 -39.60
CA GLU A 12 70.95 -4.06 -38.21
C GLU A 12 71.15 -2.85 -37.30
N LEU A 13 71.77 -1.78 -37.82
CA LEU A 13 71.94 -0.53 -37.06
C LEU A 13 70.58 0.12 -36.76
N ILE A 14 69.67 0.15 -37.75
CA ILE A 14 68.32 0.65 -37.58
C ILE A 14 67.54 -0.24 -36.60
N LYS A 15 67.66 -1.57 -36.68
CA LYS A 15 66.98 -2.49 -35.75
C LYS A 15 67.45 -2.29 -34.31
N ASN A 16 68.75 -2.11 -34.07
CA ASN A 16 69.29 -1.86 -32.73
C ASN A 16 68.92 -0.48 -32.18
N ILE A 17 68.84 0.54 -33.05
CA ILE A 17 68.35 1.88 -32.66
C ILE A 17 66.86 1.84 -32.33
N TYR A 18 66.03 1.14 -33.11
CA TYR A 18 64.61 0.98 -32.80
C TYR A 18 64.36 0.14 -31.55
N CYS A 19 65.16 -0.91 -31.29
CA CYS A 19 65.04 -1.75 -30.10
C CYS A 19 65.49 -1.00 -28.83
N SER A 20 66.50 -0.12 -28.93
CA SER A 20 66.91 0.74 -27.81
C SER A 20 65.95 1.92 -27.59
N LEU A 21 65.37 2.50 -28.64
CA LEU A 21 64.30 3.49 -28.50
C LEU A 21 63.01 2.90 -27.91
N SER A 22 62.63 1.67 -28.27
CA SER A 22 61.43 1.03 -27.72
C SER A 22 61.60 0.63 -26.25
N VAL A 23 62.81 0.26 -25.79
CA VAL A 23 63.10 0.02 -24.37
C VAL A 23 63.09 1.32 -23.56
N ILE A 24 63.52 2.45 -24.14
CA ILE A 24 63.47 3.76 -23.47
C ILE A 24 62.03 4.30 -23.37
N ILE A 25 61.18 4.05 -24.38
CA ILE A 25 59.78 4.51 -24.38
C ILE A 25 58.90 3.69 -23.43
N ILE A 26 59.23 2.42 -23.14
CA ILE A 26 58.49 1.59 -22.16
C ILE A 26 58.91 1.89 -20.70
N GLY A 27 60.03 2.60 -20.49
CA GLY A 27 60.55 2.92 -19.16
C GLY A 27 59.97 4.17 -18.49
N CYS A 28 59.08 4.93 -19.16
CA CYS A 28 58.49 6.15 -18.62
C CYS A 28 56.98 6.01 -18.41
N ALA A 29 56.57 5.05 -17.57
CA ALA A 29 55.32 5.23 -16.84
C ALA A 29 55.55 6.40 -15.88
N SER A 30 55.06 7.58 -16.25
CA SER A 30 55.13 8.76 -15.38
C SER A 30 54.25 8.48 -14.16
N ALA A 31 54.86 8.15 -13.03
CA ALA A 31 54.20 8.13 -11.75
C ALA A 31 54.02 9.59 -11.32
N TYR A 32 52.80 10.11 -11.44
CA TYR A 32 52.45 11.43 -10.93
C TYR A 32 52.25 11.31 -9.42
N ALA A 33 53.16 11.89 -8.64
CA ALA A 33 52.97 12.13 -7.22
C ALA A 33 52.40 13.55 -7.06
N VAL A 34 51.32 13.69 -6.29
CA VAL A 34 50.77 15.00 -5.91
C VAL A 34 51.44 15.40 -4.61
N GLU A 35 52.00 16.59 -4.52
CA GLU A 35 52.64 17.11 -3.31
C GLU A 35 52.03 18.48 -2.98
N PHE A 36 51.70 18.72 -1.71
CA PHE A 36 51.16 20.01 -1.28
C PHE A 36 52.27 20.95 -0.82
N ASN A 37 52.30 22.16 -1.38
CA ASN A 37 53.27 23.17 -0.96
C ASN A 37 52.93 23.71 0.44
N LYS A 38 53.76 23.35 1.43
CA LYS A 38 53.62 23.76 2.83
C LYS A 38 53.86 25.27 3.04
N ASP A 39 54.59 25.94 2.15
CA ASP A 39 54.93 27.38 2.27
C ASP A 39 53.70 28.29 2.15
N LEU A 40 52.62 27.77 1.56
CA LEU A 40 51.35 28.48 1.38
C LEU A 40 50.45 28.43 2.63
N ILE A 41 50.82 27.65 3.66
CA ILE A 41 50.03 27.52 4.90
C ILE A 41 50.55 28.52 5.94
N GLU A 42 49.70 29.37 6.48
CA GLU A 42 50.04 30.25 7.60
C GLU A 42 49.88 29.50 8.92
N ALA A 43 50.98 29.03 9.50
CA ALA A 43 51.03 28.30 10.78
C ALA A 43 52.31 28.68 11.54
N GLU A 44 52.24 28.75 12.87
CA GLU A 44 53.41 29.05 13.73
C GLU A 44 54.47 27.93 13.68
N ASP A 45 54.06 26.68 13.46
CA ASP A 45 54.93 25.51 13.48
C ASP A 45 54.84 24.69 12.18
N ARG A 46 55.31 25.30 11.08
CA ARG A 46 55.23 24.74 9.71
C ARG A 46 56.00 23.43 9.52
N GLU A 47 57.14 23.29 10.17
CA GLU A 47 58.02 22.11 10.05
C GLU A 47 57.31 20.82 10.51
N ASN A 48 56.40 20.94 11.48
CA ASN A 48 55.65 19.80 12.02
C ASN A 48 54.34 19.49 11.26
N VAL A 49 54.01 20.22 10.19
CA VAL A 49 52.82 19.97 9.39
C VAL A 49 53.05 18.80 8.43
N ASN A 50 52.35 17.69 8.64
CA ASN A 50 52.37 16.54 7.74
C ASN A 50 51.15 16.55 6.78
N LEU A 51 51.42 16.82 5.50
CA LEU A 51 50.42 16.83 4.42
C LEU A 51 50.38 15.54 3.60
N SER A 52 51.26 14.57 3.87
CA SER A 52 51.40 13.34 3.06
C SER A 52 50.12 12.51 3.00
N GLN A 53 49.25 12.66 4.00
CA GLN A 53 47.93 12.02 4.07
C GLN A 53 46.88 12.60 3.11
N PHE A 54 47.11 13.81 2.57
CA PHE A 54 46.25 14.47 1.59
C PHE A 54 46.73 14.27 0.16
N GLU A 55 47.98 13.88 -0.03
CA GLU A 55 48.66 13.67 -1.31
C GLU A 55 48.14 12.43 -2.07
N THR A 56 47.48 11.51 -1.38
CA THR A 56 46.81 10.34 -1.98
C THR A 56 45.29 10.50 -1.99
N ASP A 57 44.71 10.36 -3.17
CA ASP A 57 43.26 10.42 -3.37
C ASP A 57 42.58 9.21 -2.72
N GLY A 58 41.41 9.43 -2.08
CA GLY A 58 40.53 8.38 -1.57
C GLY A 58 41.02 7.49 -0.41
N GLN A 59 42.26 7.63 0.07
CA GLN A 59 42.81 6.73 1.11
C GLN A 59 42.79 7.32 2.52
N LEU A 60 42.25 6.57 3.50
CA LEU A 60 42.39 6.86 4.92
C LEU A 60 43.54 6.05 5.53
N PRO A 61 44.23 6.57 6.55
CA PRO A 61 45.13 5.77 7.37
C PRO A 61 44.42 4.54 7.94
N VAL A 62 45.15 3.44 8.17
CA VAL A 62 44.59 2.24 8.80
C VAL A 62 43.94 2.60 10.13
N GLY A 63 42.70 2.15 10.33
CA GLY A 63 41.91 2.52 11.50
C GLY A 63 40.41 2.32 11.28
N LYS A 64 39.63 2.64 12.31
CA LYS A 64 38.17 2.62 12.26
C LYS A 64 37.63 4.02 12.07
N TYR A 65 36.72 4.19 11.13
CA TYR A 65 36.09 5.47 10.83
C TYR A 65 34.59 5.31 10.70
N SER A 66 33.86 6.23 11.33
CA SER A 66 32.43 6.34 11.20
C SER A 66 32.08 7.23 10.02
N LEU A 67 31.32 6.72 9.07
CA LEU A 67 31.06 7.41 7.81
C LEU A 67 29.68 7.04 7.25
N SER A 68 29.16 7.93 6.42
CA SER A 68 27.93 7.68 5.66
C SER A 68 28.25 6.85 4.41
N THR A 69 27.35 5.97 3.98
CA THR A 69 27.57 5.16 2.79
C THR A 69 26.56 5.45 1.68
N LEU A 70 27.03 5.43 0.43
CA LEU A 70 26.18 5.38 -0.76
C LEU A 70 26.37 4.03 -1.45
N ILE A 71 25.29 3.33 -1.80
CA ILE A 71 25.35 2.16 -2.68
C ILE A 71 24.72 2.53 -4.03
N ASN A 72 25.46 2.43 -5.13
CA ASN A 72 24.99 2.79 -6.48
C ASN A 72 24.30 4.19 -6.50
N ASN A 73 24.94 5.19 -5.89
CA ASN A 73 24.47 6.56 -5.70
C ASN A 73 23.22 6.73 -4.81
N LYS A 74 22.75 5.69 -4.12
CA LYS A 74 21.66 5.78 -3.14
C LYS A 74 22.23 5.86 -1.73
N ARG A 75 21.79 6.87 -0.97
CA ARG A 75 22.22 7.06 0.42
C ARG A 75 21.61 5.99 1.32
N THR A 76 22.45 5.32 2.10
CA THR A 76 21.98 4.46 3.18
C THR A 76 21.58 5.33 4.38
N PRO A 77 20.53 4.98 5.13
CA PRO A 77 20.07 5.75 6.28
C PRO A 77 20.96 5.56 7.52
N ILE A 78 22.07 4.82 7.41
CA ILE A 78 22.92 4.43 8.53
C ILE A 78 24.34 4.95 8.36
N HIS A 79 24.97 5.30 9.49
CA HIS A 79 26.40 5.44 9.57
C HIS A 79 27.01 4.08 9.93
N LEU A 80 28.10 3.72 9.25
CA LEU A 80 28.81 2.48 9.51
C LEU A 80 30.21 2.80 10.02
N ASP A 81 30.61 2.08 11.06
CA ASP A 81 31.99 2.07 11.54
C ASP A 81 32.79 1.06 10.74
N LEU A 82 33.41 1.53 9.67
CA LEU A 82 34.19 0.70 8.75
C LEU A 82 35.68 0.73 9.11
N GLN A 83 36.35 -0.38 8.88
CA GLN A 83 37.78 -0.52 9.18
C GLN A 83 38.60 -0.46 7.89
N TRP A 84 39.56 0.45 7.83
CA TRP A 84 40.57 0.46 6.78
C TRP A 84 41.72 -0.45 7.18
N VAL A 85 42.11 -1.36 6.28
CA VAL A 85 43.20 -2.31 6.47
C VAL A 85 44.22 -2.19 5.33
N LEU A 86 45.45 -2.62 5.57
CA LEU A 86 46.51 -2.67 4.55
C LEU A 86 46.52 -4.06 3.89
N ILE A 87 46.39 -4.09 2.57
CA ILE A 87 46.46 -5.30 1.74
C ILE A 87 47.31 -4.97 0.52
N ASP A 88 48.37 -5.74 0.29
CA ASP A 88 49.29 -5.53 -0.83
C ASP A 88 49.81 -4.07 -0.93
N ASN A 89 50.12 -3.45 0.23
CA ASN A 89 50.51 -2.04 0.39
C ASN A 89 49.46 -1.00 -0.09
N GLN A 90 48.21 -1.41 -0.29
CA GLN A 90 47.09 -0.52 -0.56
C GLN A 90 46.09 -0.57 0.60
N THR A 91 45.46 0.56 0.89
CA THR A 91 44.41 0.62 1.90
C THR A 91 43.09 0.15 1.29
N ALA A 92 42.44 -0.78 1.97
CA ALA A 92 41.17 -1.39 1.55
C ALA A 92 40.13 -1.25 2.66
N VAL A 93 38.86 -1.16 2.28
CA VAL A 93 37.74 -1.13 3.22
C VAL A 93 37.38 -2.56 3.59
N CYS A 94 37.57 -2.88 4.87
CA CYS A 94 37.17 -4.15 5.43
C CYS A 94 35.73 -4.07 5.92
N VAL A 95 34.88 -4.94 5.36
CA VAL A 95 33.47 -5.04 5.70
C VAL A 95 33.18 -6.39 6.35
N THR A 96 32.44 -6.40 7.46
CA THR A 96 31.98 -7.64 8.08
C THR A 96 30.74 -8.18 7.35
N PRO A 97 30.40 -9.47 7.52
CA PRO A 97 29.13 -10.01 7.01
C PRO A 97 27.90 -9.21 7.45
N GLU A 98 27.88 -8.75 8.70
CA GLU A 98 26.80 -7.91 9.24
C GLU A 98 26.71 -6.57 8.52
N GLN A 99 27.85 -5.94 8.22
CA GLN A 99 27.89 -4.68 7.47
C GLN A 99 27.46 -4.88 6.02
N LEU A 100 27.84 -6.00 5.39
CA LEU A 100 27.36 -6.36 4.04
C LEU A 100 25.83 -6.56 4.02
N THR A 101 25.27 -7.18 5.06
CA THR A 101 23.81 -7.28 5.24
C THR A 101 23.16 -5.90 5.32
N LEU A 102 23.71 -5.00 6.13
CA LEU A 102 23.19 -3.62 6.29
C LEU A 102 23.33 -2.78 5.01
N LEU A 103 24.38 -3.02 4.21
CA LEU A 103 24.56 -2.45 2.88
C LEU A 103 23.66 -3.09 1.82
N GLY A 104 23.03 -4.23 2.15
CA GLY A 104 22.04 -4.92 1.32
C GLY A 104 22.59 -5.81 0.25
N PHE A 105 23.75 -6.42 0.48
CA PHE A 105 24.22 -7.49 -0.38
C PHE A 105 23.37 -8.76 -0.21
N THR A 106 23.29 -9.58 -1.26
CA THR A 106 22.57 -10.85 -1.23
C THR A 106 23.24 -11.84 -0.30
N ASP A 107 22.45 -12.76 0.27
CA ASP A 107 22.97 -13.79 1.18
C ASP A 107 24.01 -14.68 0.45
N GLU A 108 23.79 -14.97 -0.83
CA GLU A 108 24.75 -15.67 -1.70
C GLU A 108 26.11 -14.95 -1.80
N PHE A 109 26.10 -13.62 -1.94
CA PHE A 109 27.33 -12.84 -1.96
C PHE A 109 28.00 -12.87 -0.58
N ILE A 110 27.23 -12.71 0.49
CA ILE A 110 27.76 -12.73 1.87
C ILE A 110 28.41 -14.08 2.18
N GLU A 111 27.77 -15.20 1.87
CA GLU A 111 28.32 -16.54 2.04
C GLU A 111 29.64 -16.72 1.26
N LYS A 112 29.70 -16.21 0.03
CA LYS A 112 30.95 -16.21 -0.77
C LYS A 112 32.07 -15.44 -0.08
N THR A 113 31.77 -14.28 0.52
CA THR A 113 32.79 -13.48 1.23
C THR A 113 33.27 -14.12 2.53
N GLN A 114 32.40 -14.86 3.23
CA GLN A 114 32.74 -15.54 4.48
C GLN A 114 33.86 -16.58 4.31
N GLN A 115 33.97 -17.18 3.12
CA GLN A 115 35.03 -18.16 2.82
C GLN A 115 36.43 -17.53 2.71
N ASN A 116 36.52 -16.20 2.57
CA ASN A 116 37.77 -15.46 2.30
C ASN A 116 38.01 -14.30 3.27
N LEU A 117 37.51 -14.42 4.51
CA LEU A 117 37.73 -13.42 5.56
C LEU A 117 39.22 -13.36 5.92
N ILE A 118 39.73 -12.13 6.07
CA ILE A 118 41.04 -11.85 6.67
C ILE A 118 40.77 -11.16 8.00
N ASP A 119 41.23 -11.76 9.10
CA ASP A 119 41.04 -11.24 10.46
C ASP A 119 39.59 -10.84 10.80
N GLY A 120 38.62 -11.61 10.30
CA GLY A 120 37.20 -11.45 10.61
C GLY A 120 36.43 -10.47 9.72
N CYS A 121 37.07 -9.87 8.71
CA CYS A 121 36.41 -8.98 7.75
C CYS A 121 36.83 -9.28 6.30
N TYR A 122 35.99 -8.85 5.36
CA TYR A 122 36.20 -9.04 3.94
C TYR A 122 36.67 -7.71 3.31
N PRO A 123 37.83 -7.67 2.66
CA PRO A 123 38.26 -6.47 1.95
C PRO A 123 37.48 -6.34 0.64
N ILE A 124 36.58 -5.37 0.57
CA ILE A 124 35.57 -5.30 -0.50
C ILE A 124 36.20 -5.06 -1.88
N GLU A 125 37.35 -4.37 -1.93
CA GLU A 125 38.12 -4.09 -3.15
C GLU A 125 38.75 -5.35 -3.78
N LYS A 126 38.77 -6.50 -3.09
CA LYS A 126 39.17 -7.78 -3.72
C LYS A 126 38.22 -8.19 -4.84
N GLU A 127 36.95 -7.78 -4.77
CA GLU A 127 36.00 -7.97 -5.86
C GLU A 127 36.18 -6.85 -6.90
N LYS A 128 36.83 -7.17 -8.02
CA LYS A 128 37.14 -6.21 -9.09
C LYS A 128 35.90 -5.53 -9.70
N GLN A 129 34.73 -6.16 -9.56
CA GLN A 129 33.45 -5.63 -10.02
C GLN A 129 32.85 -4.62 -9.04
N ILE A 130 33.37 -4.50 -7.82
CA ILE A 130 32.99 -3.47 -6.85
C ILE A 130 34.02 -2.36 -6.90
N THR A 131 33.53 -1.12 -6.93
CA THR A 131 34.37 0.08 -6.86
C THR A 131 33.98 0.91 -5.66
N THR A 132 34.98 1.37 -4.91
CA THR A 132 34.80 2.21 -3.74
C THR A 132 35.42 3.58 -3.98
N TYR A 133 34.76 4.63 -3.53
CA TYR A 133 35.24 6.00 -3.60
C TYR A 133 34.90 6.73 -2.31
N LEU A 134 35.91 7.28 -1.64
CA LEU A 134 35.73 8.00 -0.39
C LEU A 134 35.83 9.52 -0.61
N ASP A 135 34.74 10.23 -0.32
CA ASP A 135 34.77 11.70 -0.14
C ASP A 135 35.20 12.00 1.30
N LYS A 136 36.50 12.27 1.50
CA LYS A 136 37.07 12.57 2.84
C LYS A 136 36.44 13.82 3.46
N GLY A 137 36.09 14.82 2.64
CA GLY A 137 35.51 16.08 3.13
C GLY A 137 34.12 15.92 3.72
N LYS A 138 33.35 14.93 3.22
CA LYS A 138 32.03 14.59 3.74
C LYS A 138 32.01 13.37 4.65
N MET A 139 33.15 12.67 4.80
CA MET A 139 33.22 11.35 5.42
C MET A 139 32.12 10.42 4.84
N GLN A 140 32.17 10.24 3.53
CA GLN A 140 31.16 9.49 2.78
C GLN A 140 31.81 8.48 1.83
N LEU A 141 31.52 7.19 2.01
CA LEU A 141 32.00 6.12 1.14
C LEU A 141 30.92 5.77 0.10
N SER A 142 31.23 5.94 -1.16
CA SER A 142 30.40 5.51 -2.29
C SER A 142 30.89 4.15 -2.78
N ILE A 143 29.99 3.19 -2.83
CA ILE A 143 30.25 1.82 -3.27
C ILE A 143 29.37 1.59 -4.50
N SER A 144 29.99 1.23 -5.61
CA SER A 144 29.30 0.82 -6.82
C SER A 144 29.50 -0.68 -7.02
N ALA A 145 28.40 -1.44 -7.01
CA ALA A 145 28.39 -2.90 -7.06
C ALA A 145 27.37 -3.41 -8.09
N PRO A 146 27.60 -4.58 -8.71
CA PRO A 146 26.64 -5.21 -9.62
C PRO A 146 25.28 -5.39 -8.96
N GLN A 147 24.22 -4.95 -9.64
CA GLN A 147 22.84 -5.06 -9.14
C GLN A 147 22.41 -6.50 -8.79
N ALA A 148 23.03 -7.51 -9.40
CA ALA A 148 22.74 -8.92 -9.11
C ALA A 148 23.19 -9.36 -7.71
N TRP A 149 24.15 -8.64 -7.12
CA TRP A 149 24.67 -8.92 -5.78
C TRP A 149 23.99 -8.09 -4.69
N LEU A 150 23.01 -7.28 -5.07
CA LEU A 150 22.23 -6.48 -4.14
C LEU A 150 20.82 -7.07 -4.02
N LYS A 151 20.29 -7.10 -2.80
CA LYS A 151 18.88 -7.44 -2.54
C LYS A 151 17.94 -6.38 -3.17
N TYR A 152 18.43 -5.16 -3.43
CA TYR A 152 17.61 -4.03 -3.90
C TYR A 152 17.61 -3.83 -5.41
N LYS A 153 16.40 -3.75 -5.97
CA LYS A 153 16.17 -3.26 -7.34
C LYS A 153 15.48 -1.89 -7.39
N ASP A 154 14.88 -1.45 -6.28
CA ASP A 154 14.00 -0.27 -6.23
C ASP A 154 14.66 0.91 -5.49
N ALA A 155 14.33 2.14 -5.88
CA ALA A 155 14.80 3.37 -5.21
C ALA A 155 13.97 3.74 -3.98
N ASN A 156 12.73 3.26 -3.90
CA ASN A 156 11.75 3.63 -2.89
C ASN A 156 11.46 2.49 -1.90
N TRP A 157 12.37 1.52 -1.78
CA TRP A 157 12.24 0.38 -0.87
C TRP A 157 13.48 0.23 0.01
N THR A 158 13.26 -0.07 1.28
CA THR A 158 14.30 -0.21 2.30
C THR A 158 14.28 -1.64 2.83
N PRO A 159 15.44 -2.31 2.96
CA PRO A 159 15.54 -3.65 3.51
C PRO A 159 14.92 -3.80 4.88
N PRO A 160 14.44 -5.01 5.20
CA PRO A 160 13.99 -5.30 6.55
C PRO A 160 15.07 -5.20 7.62
N GLU A 161 16.35 -5.39 7.27
CA GLU A 161 17.48 -5.27 8.21
C GLU A 161 17.72 -3.82 8.67
N LEU A 162 17.22 -2.83 7.95
CA LEU A 162 17.29 -1.42 8.34
C LEU A 162 15.99 -0.93 9.03
N TRP A 163 15.00 -1.79 9.23
CA TRP A 163 13.75 -1.38 9.86
C TRP A 163 13.92 -1.22 11.36
N ASN A 164 13.62 -0.01 11.85
CA ASN A 164 13.61 0.28 13.27
C ASN A 164 12.25 -0.10 13.88
N HIS A 165 12.26 -0.71 15.06
CA HIS A 165 11.04 -1.02 15.81
C HIS A 165 10.35 0.22 16.42
N GLY A 166 11.02 1.36 16.44
CA GLY A 166 10.55 2.60 17.04
C GLY A 166 10.87 2.66 18.54
N ILE A 167 10.28 3.65 19.20
CA ILE A 167 10.43 3.87 20.64
C ILE A 167 9.19 3.39 21.40
N ALA A 168 9.37 3.07 22.68
CA ALA A 168 8.26 2.79 23.56
C ALA A 168 7.42 4.06 23.78
N GLY A 169 6.09 3.93 23.73
CA GLY A 169 5.20 5.08 23.90
C GLY A 169 3.74 4.68 23.84
N ALA A 170 2.90 5.51 24.44
CA ALA A 170 1.44 5.39 24.38
C ALA A 170 0.87 6.61 23.64
N PHE A 171 -0.23 6.41 22.92
CA PHE A 171 -0.92 7.47 22.21
C PHE A 171 -2.43 7.22 22.17
N LEU A 172 -3.17 8.30 21.93
CA LEU A 172 -4.60 8.31 21.69
C LEU A 172 -4.86 9.20 20.48
N ASP A 173 -5.37 8.60 19.42
CA ASP A 173 -5.95 9.29 18.28
C ASP A 173 -7.46 9.38 18.48
N TYR A 174 -8.04 10.56 18.32
CA TYR A 174 -9.47 10.80 18.56
C TYR A 174 -10.05 11.76 17.53
N ASN A 175 -11.24 11.43 17.05
CA ASN A 175 -12.11 12.33 16.33
C ASN A 175 -13.34 12.61 17.18
N LEU A 176 -13.79 13.86 17.23
CA LEU A 176 -14.96 14.30 18.00
C LEU A 176 -15.88 15.10 17.08
N TYR A 177 -17.12 14.65 16.97
CA TYR A 177 -18.17 15.30 16.19
C TYR A 177 -19.32 15.66 17.11
N ALA A 178 -19.75 16.92 17.05
CA ALA A 178 -20.93 17.40 17.75
C ALA A 178 -21.84 18.11 16.75
N SER A 179 -23.13 17.80 16.79
CA SER A 179 -24.16 18.46 15.99
C SER A 179 -25.35 18.87 16.85
N HIS A 180 -26.02 19.93 16.42
CA HIS A 180 -27.22 20.46 17.05
C HIS A 180 -28.21 20.84 15.96
N TYR A 181 -29.40 20.25 16.00
CA TYR A 181 -30.48 20.51 15.06
C TYR A 181 -31.66 21.13 15.81
N ALA A 182 -32.09 22.30 15.34
CA ALA A 182 -33.14 23.10 15.97
C ALA A 182 -34.16 23.57 14.91
N PRO A 183 -35.14 22.71 14.54
CA PRO A 183 -36.13 23.07 13.53
C PRO A 183 -37.13 24.12 14.04
N HIS A 184 -37.77 24.85 13.11
CA HIS A 184 -38.82 25.82 13.44
C HIS A 184 -40.08 25.15 14.04
N GLN A 185 -40.32 23.88 13.69
CA GLN A 185 -41.37 23.02 14.25
C GLN A 185 -40.79 21.63 14.47
N GLY A 186 -41.09 21.01 15.63
CA GLY A 186 -40.58 19.70 16.01
C GLY A 186 -39.60 19.77 17.18
N ASP A 187 -39.00 18.62 17.48
CA ASP A 187 -38.07 18.47 18.59
C ASP A 187 -36.64 18.91 18.19
N ASN A 188 -35.91 19.45 19.16
CA ASN A 188 -34.48 19.73 19.02
C ASN A 188 -33.69 18.43 19.24
N SER A 189 -32.72 18.14 18.40
CA SER A 189 -31.80 17.02 18.59
C SER A 189 -30.35 17.47 18.69
N GLN A 190 -29.58 16.77 19.51
CA GLN A 190 -28.13 16.94 19.60
C GLN A 190 -27.50 15.57 19.47
N ASN A 191 -26.36 15.50 18.77
CA ASN A 191 -25.56 14.29 18.74
C ASN A 191 -24.11 14.62 19.09
N ILE A 192 -23.51 13.82 19.94
CA ILE A 192 -22.07 13.83 20.23
C ILE A 192 -21.55 12.45 19.92
N SER A 193 -20.61 12.35 19.00
CA SER A 193 -19.96 11.08 18.67
C SER A 193 -18.45 11.26 18.68
N SER A 194 -17.73 10.23 19.12
CA SER A 194 -16.29 10.18 19.06
C SER A 194 -15.83 8.79 18.66
N TYR A 195 -14.83 8.70 17.81
CA TYR A 195 -14.18 7.44 17.51
C TYR A 195 -12.69 7.67 17.33
N GLY A 196 -11.89 6.64 17.53
CA GLY A 196 -10.45 6.75 17.41
C GLY A 196 -9.74 5.47 17.80
N GLN A 197 -8.42 5.58 17.95
CA GLN A 197 -7.56 4.46 18.28
C GLN A 197 -6.62 4.83 19.43
N ALA A 198 -6.60 4.01 20.47
CA ALA A 198 -5.57 4.06 21.50
C ALA A 198 -4.54 2.97 21.25
N GLY A 199 -3.28 3.24 21.60
CA GLY A 199 -2.21 2.29 21.35
C GLY A 199 -1.02 2.43 22.27
N VAL A 200 -0.33 1.31 22.48
CA VAL A 200 0.96 1.23 23.17
C VAL A 200 1.95 0.50 22.27
N ASN A 201 3.14 1.06 22.15
CA ASN A 201 4.27 0.46 21.44
C ASN A 201 5.34 0.05 22.47
N LEU A 202 5.85 -1.17 22.34
CA LEU A 202 6.99 -1.63 23.12
C LEU A 202 7.85 -2.59 22.27
N GLY A 203 9.00 -2.08 21.81
CA GLY A 203 9.82 -2.80 20.85
C GLY A 203 9.03 -3.14 19.57
N ALA A 204 9.09 -4.40 19.13
CA ALA A 204 8.36 -4.84 17.93
C ALA A 204 6.84 -5.03 18.15
N TRP A 205 6.37 -5.00 19.39
CA TRP A 205 4.97 -5.26 19.75
C TRP A 205 4.16 -3.96 19.77
N ARG A 206 2.97 -4.04 19.18
CA ARG A 206 2.05 -2.91 19.05
C ARG A 206 0.68 -3.37 19.53
N LEU A 207 0.27 -2.89 20.70
CA LEU A 207 -1.08 -3.08 21.23
C LEU A 207 -1.95 -1.94 20.71
N ARG A 208 -3.13 -2.27 20.19
CA ARG A 208 -4.13 -1.31 19.69
C ARG A 208 -5.50 -1.65 20.22
N THR A 209 -6.30 -0.61 20.44
CA THR A 209 -7.73 -0.71 20.62
C THR A 209 -8.42 0.39 19.84
N ASP A 210 -9.43 0.02 19.07
CA ASP A 210 -10.34 0.98 18.45
C ASP A 210 -11.47 1.26 19.45
N TYR A 211 -11.90 2.52 19.57
CA TYR A 211 -13.05 2.88 20.39
C TYR A 211 -14.05 3.68 19.58
N GLN A 212 -15.33 3.53 19.90
CA GLN A 212 -16.42 4.32 19.35
C GLN A 212 -17.40 4.69 20.47
N TYR A 213 -17.82 5.94 20.46
CA TYR A 213 -18.71 6.56 21.43
C TYR A 213 -19.77 7.34 20.66
N ASP A 214 -21.03 7.17 21.02
CA ASP A 214 -22.14 7.96 20.47
C ASP A 214 -23.14 8.27 21.58
N GLN A 215 -23.59 9.52 21.62
CA GLN A 215 -24.60 10.00 22.54
C GLN A 215 -25.56 10.94 21.82
N SER A 216 -26.83 10.56 21.81
CA SER A 216 -27.91 11.36 21.25
C SER A 216 -28.77 11.98 22.36
N PHE A 217 -29.21 13.22 22.12
CA PHE A 217 -30.13 13.93 22.98
C PHE A 217 -31.33 14.41 22.15
N ASN A 218 -32.51 14.39 22.76
CA ASN A 218 -33.71 15.02 22.24
C ASN A 218 -34.25 15.99 23.31
N ASN A 219 -34.47 17.26 22.94
CA ASN A 219 -34.92 18.34 23.82
C ASN A 219 -34.06 18.45 25.11
N GLY A 220 -32.74 18.28 24.95
CA GLY A 220 -31.77 18.31 26.05
C GLY A 220 -31.78 17.08 26.97
N LYS A 221 -32.59 16.06 26.68
CA LYS A 221 -32.61 14.78 27.42
C LYS A 221 -31.82 13.72 26.67
N SER A 222 -30.91 13.04 27.37
CA SER A 222 -30.16 11.90 26.84
C SER A 222 -31.12 10.78 26.44
N GLN A 223 -31.00 10.26 25.21
CA GLN A 223 -31.82 9.17 24.68
C GLN A 223 -31.05 7.86 24.69
N ALA A 224 -29.90 7.83 24.02
CA ALA A 224 -29.02 6.67 23.95
C ALA A 224 -27.57 7.12 24.17
N THR A 225 -26.82 6.29 24.90
CA THR A 225 -25.38 6.42 25.07
C THR A 225 -24.77 5.06 24.79
N ASN A 226 -23.84 5.00 23.85
CA ASN A 226 -23.13 3.78 23.50
C ASN A 226 -21.62 4.02 23.57
N LEU A 227 -20.88 3.09 24.17
CA LEU A 227 -19.42 3.09 24.21
C LEU A 227 -18.97 1.66 23.93
N ASP A 228 -18.33 1.46 22.79
CA ASP A 228 -17.80 0.16 22.41
C ASP A 228 -16.29 0.23 22.19
N PHE A 229 -15.65 -0.93 22.36
CA PHE A 229 -14.29 -1.18 21.91
C PHE A 229 -14.32 -2.26 20.84
N PRO A 230 -14.57 -1.89 19.56
CA PRO A 230 -14.79 -2.87 18.50
C PRO A 230 -13.69 -3.93 18.35
N ARG A 231 -12.43 -3.55 18.62
CA ARG A 231 -11.27 -4.43 18.46
C ARG A 231 -10.22 -4.10 19.49
N ILE A 232 -9.72 -5.12 20.18
CA ILE A 232 -8.52 -5.06 21.02
C ILE A 232 -7.55 -6.13 20.52
N TYR A 233 -6.40 -5.70 20.01
CA TYR A 233 -5.44 -6.62 19.39
C TYR A 233 -3.99 -6.19 19.59
N LEU A 234 -3.14 -7.20 19.65
CA LEU A 234 -1.70 -7.10 19.70
C LEU A 234 -1.14 -7.59 18.38
N PHE A 235 -0.26 -6.82 17.75
CA PHE A 235 0.39 -7.26 16.52
C PHE A 235 1.91 -7.02 16.51
N ARG A 236 2.59 -7.83 15.70
CA ARG A 236 4.03 -7.76 15.47
C ARG A 236 4.36 -8.11 14.00
N PRO A 237 5.13 -7.26 13.29
CA PRO A 237 5.77 -7.62 12.03
C PRO A 237 6.79 -8.75 12.19
N ILE A 238 6.81 -9.70 11.24
CA ILE A 238 7.76 -10.79 11.09
C ILE A 238 8.45 -10.66 9.72
N PRO A 239 9.53 -9.85 9.64
CA PRO A 239 10.26 -9.60 8.40
C PRO A 239 10.74 -10.85 7.66
N ALA A 240 11.24 -11.85 8.39
CA ALA A 240 11.74 -13.10 7.81
C ALA A 240 10.69 -13.86 6.97
N MET A 241 9.41 -13.61 7.22
CA MET A 241 8.28 -14.23 6.54
C MET A 241 7.50 -13.24 5.65
N ASN A 242 7.95 -11.97 5.58
CA ASN A 242 7.20 -10.84 5.01
C ASN A 242 5.75 -10.78 5.51
N ALA A 243 5.55 -11.03 6.81
CA ALA A 243 4.23 -11.23 7.39
C ALA A 243 4.00 -10.40 8.65
N LYS A 244 2.73 -10.26 9.04
CA LYS A 244 2.26 -9.63 10.27
C LYS A 244 1.50 -10.67 11.09
N LEU A 245 1.94 -10.89 12.32
CA LEU A 245 1.23 -11.70 13.32
C LEU A 245 0.31 -10.79 14.13
N THR A 246 -0.97 -11.14 14.20
CA THR A 246 -2.01 -10.44 14.96
C THR A 246 -2.67 -11.41 15.94
N ILE A 247 -2.89 -10.98 17.18
CA ILE A 247 -3.49 -11.75 18.26
C ILE A 247 -4.56 -10.89 18.95
N GLY A 248 -5.74 -11.44 19.21
CA GLY A 248 -6.85 -10.73 19.85
C GLY A 248 -8.08 -10.63 18.96
N GLN A 249 -8.92 -9.62 19.19
CA GLN A 249 -10.13 -9.34 18.41
C GLN A 249 -9.77 -8.57 17.13
N TYR A 250 -10.08 -9.16 15.97
CA TYR A 250 -9.73 -8.61 14.67
C TYR A 250 -10.67 -9.11 13.57
N ASP A 251 -10.52 -8.58 12.36
CA ASP A 251 -11.33 -8.99 11.19
C ASP A 251 -10.49 -9.91 10.30
N THR A 252 -11.10 -10.93 9.69
CA THR A 252 -10.39 -11.77 8.71
C THR A 252 -10.06 -10.95 7.46
N GLU A 253 -8.77 -10.81 7.14
CA GLU A 253 -8.33 -10.07 5.96
C GLU A 253 -8.14 -11.03 4.76
N SER A 254 -9.24 -11.56 4.22
CA SER A 254 -9.27 -12.51 3.09
C SER A 254 -9.38 -11.78 1.74
N SER A 255 -8.84 -12.42 0.69
CA SER A 255 -8.98 -11.98 -0.71
C SER A 255 -10.03 -12.78 -1.49
N ILE A 256 -10.49 -13.88 -0.90
CA ILE A 256 -11.29 -14.92 -1.54
C ILE A 256 -12.66 -15.05 -0.85
N PHE A 257 -12.66 -15.10 0.48
CA PHE A 257 -13.85 -15.25 1.31
C PHE A 257 -14.30 -13.91 1.88
N ASP A 258 -15.59 -13.83 2.21
CA ASP A 258 -16.15 -12.65 2.88
C ASP A 258 -15.54 -12.48 4.28
N SER A 259 -15.23 -11.23 4.65
CA SER A 259 -14.60 -10.91 5.94
C SER A 259 -15.59 -11.06 7.09
N PHE A 260 -15.10 -11.56 8.23
CA PHE A 260 -15.87 -11.72 9.46
C PHE A 260 -15.02 -11.43 10.70
N HIS A 261 -15.68 -11.00 11.76
CA HIS A 261 -15.04 -10.59 13.01
C HIS A 261 -14.76 -11.81 13.92
N PHE A 262 -13.57 -11.84 14.54
CA PHE A 262 -13.16 -12.96 15.37
C PHE A 262 -12.19 -12.57 16.49
N SER A 263 -12.10 -13.41 17.50
CA SER A 263 -11.04 -13.39 18.52
C SER A 263 -10.14 -14.61 18.37
N GLY A 264 -8.84 -14.39 18.14
CA GLY A 264 -7.89 -15.46 17.88
C GLY A 264 -6.51 -15.01 17.44
N ILE A 265 -5.91 -15.77 16.53
CA ILE A 265 -4.57 -15.50 15.98
C ILE A 265 -4.68 -15.47 14.46
N SER A 266 -3.99 -14.52 13.83
CA SER A 266 -3.82 -14.44 12.38
C SER A 266 -2.38 -14.16 12.01
N LEU A 267 -1.92 -14.76 10.91
CA LEU A 267 -0.64 -14.49 10.27
C LEU A 267 -0.91 -14.20 8.79
N LYS A 268 -0.53 -13.01 8.33
CA LYS A 268 -0.78 -12.55 6.96
C LYS A 268 0.47 -11.96 6.32
N SER A 269 0.76 -12.28 5.06
CA SER A 269 1.75 -11.57 4.26
C SER A 269 1.38 -10.09 4.10
N ASP A 270 2.27 -9.17 4.46
CA ASP A 270 2.01 -7.73 4.48
C ASP A 270 2.60 -7.05 3.22
N GLU A 271 1.74 -6.45 2.40
CA GLU A 271 2.16 -5.76 1.17
C GLU A 271 2.95 -4.49 1.44
N ASN A 272 2.79 -3.86 2.60
CA ASN A 272 3.56 -2.66 2.93
C ASN A 272 5.05 -2.96 3.15
N MET A 273 5.39 -4.24 3.32
CA MET A 273 6.77 -4.73 3.32
C MET A 273 7.35 -4.83 1.91
N LEU A 274 6.53 -4.75 0.87
CA LEU A 274 6.95 -4.79 -0.54
C LEU A 274 7.21 -3.37 -1.08
N PRO A 275 8.03 -3.24 -2.14
CA PRO A 275 8.23 -1.98 -2.85
C PRO A 275 6.90 -1.28 -3.25
N PRO A 276 6.86 0.06 -3.36
CA PRO A 276 5.64 0.81 -3.75
C PRO A 276 4.97 0.31 -5.03
N ASP A 277 5.75 -0.09 -6.03
CA ASP A 277 5.28 -0.59 -7.34
C ASP A 277 4.56 -1.96 -7.24
N LEU A 278 4.35 -2.46 -6.03
CA LEU A 278 3.75 -3.74 -5.69
C LEU A 278 2.50 -3.63 -4.80
N ARG A 279 2.03 -2.43 -4.45
CA ARG A 279 0.92 -2.21 -3.52
C ARG A 279 -0.43 -2.07 -4.24
N GLY A 280 -1.52 -2.57 -3.61
CA GLY A 280 -2.87 -2.69 -4.18
C GLY A 280 -3.74 -1.41 -4.26
N TYR A 281 -4.97 -1.60 -4.74
CA TYR A 281 -6.02 -0.57 -4.96
C TYR A 281 -6.95 -0.40 -3.74
N ALA A 282 -7.48 0.81 -3.52
CA ALA A 282 -8.52 1.11 -2.53
C ALA A 282 -9.81 1.60 -3.24
N PRO A 283 -11.01 1.14 -2.84
CA PRO A 283 -12.25 1.62 -3.42
C PRO A 283 -12.51 3.08 -3.03
N GLN A 284 -13.12 3.82 -3.97
CA GLN A 284 -13.64 5.17 -3.72
C GLN A 284 -15.16 5.08 -3.52
N ILE A 285 -15.67 5.60 -2.40
CA ILE A 285 -17.11 5.73 -2.15
C ILE A 285 -17.56 7.10 -2.62
N THR A 286 -18.59 7.17 -3.45
CA THR A 286 -19.16 8.42 -3.94
C THR A 286 -20.66 8.49 -3.66
N GLY A 287 -21.16 9.67 -3.29
CA GLY A 287 -22.58 9.92 -3.05
C GLY A 287 -22.89 11.41 -3.20
N VAL A 288 -24.16 11.80 -2.99
CA VAL A 288 -24.58 13.20 -2.93
C VAL A 288 -25.31 13.43 -1.61
N ALA A 289 -24.84 14.40 -0.83
CA ALA A 289 -25.52 14.88 0.37
C ALA A 289 -26.46 16.05 0.00
N GLN A 290 -27.67 16.07 0.56
CA GLN A 290 -28.66 17.12 0.30
C GLN A 290 -28.42 18.36 1.18
N THR A 291 -27.89 18.16 2.38
CA THR A 291 -27.60 19.18 3.39
C THR A 291 -26.19 18.99 3.95
N ASN A 292 -25.84 19.69 5.03
CA ASN A 292 -24.63 19.33 5.78
C ASN A 292 -24.87 17.96 6.42
N ALA A 293 -24.27 16.92 5.86
CA ALA A 293 -24.56 15.56 6.23
C ALA A 293 -23.38 14.91 6.96
N LYS A 294 -23.69 14.04 7.92
CA LYS A 294 -22.73 13.14 8.55
C LYS A 294 -22.67 11.86 7.72
N VAL A 295 -21.55 11.62 7.05
CA VAL A 295 -21.31 10.37 6.30
C VAL A 295 -20.57 9.41 7.20
N THR A 296 -21.18 8.27 7.48
CA THR A 296 -20.61 7.17 8.24
C THR A 296 -20.47 5.96 7.33
N VAL A 297 -19.25 5.45 7.19
CA VAL A 297 -18.98 4.18 6.52
C VAL A 297 -18.67 3.15 7.59
N SER A 298 -19.38 2.02 7.54
CA SER A 298 -19.21 0.92 8.47
C SER A 298 -19.07 -0.43 7.75
N GLN A 299 -18.42 -1.37 8.42
CA GLN A 299 -18.35 -2.77 7.98
C GLN A 299 -18.62 -3.66 9.20
N ASN A 300 -19.53 -4.62 9.08
CA ASN A 300 -19.92 -5.50 10.19
C ASN A 300 -20.27 -4.70 11.46
N ASN A 301 -21.01 -3.60 11.32
CA ASN A 301 -21.38 -2.66 12.40
C ASN A 301 -20.22 -1.90 13.09
N ARG A 302 -18.99 -2.00 12.56
CA ARG A 302 -17.84 -1.18 13.00
C ARG A 302 -17.71 0.06 12.13
N ILE A 303 -17.64 1.25 12.72
CA ILE A 303 -17.34 2.49 11.96
C ILE A 303 -15.89 2.41 11.49
N ILE A 304 -15.68 2.46 10.17
CA ILE A 304 -14.34 2.48 9.55
C ILE A 304 -13.92 3.90 9.17
N TYR A 305 -14.89 4.76 8.89
CA TYR A 305 -14.69 6.14 8.50
C TYR A 305 -15.93 6.95 8.79
N GLN A 306 -15.77 8.17 9.29
CA GLN A 306 -16.87 9.10 9.46
C GLN A 306 -16.38 10.54 9.33
N GLU A 307 -17.08 11.34 8.53
CA GLU A 307 -16.78 12.75 8.27
C GLU A 307 -18.08 13.55 8.04
N ASN A 308 -18.06 14.84 8.36
CA ASN A 308 -19.13 15.77 7.97
C ASN A 308 -18.83 16.32 6.57
N VAL A 309 -19.74 16.11 5.64
CA VAL A 309 -19.63 16.62 4.26
C VAL A 309 -20.58 17.81 4.07
N PRO A 310 -20.16 18.84 3.31
CA PRO A 310 -21.06 19.91 2.91
C PRO A 310 -22.12 19.41 1.92
N PRO A 311 -23.21 20.17 1.68
CA PRO A 311 -24.20 19.85 0.66
C PRO A 311 -23.55 19.67 -0.72
N GLY A 312 -23.91 18.58 -1.41
CA GLY A 312 -23.43 18.23 -2.73
C GLY A 312 -22.73 16.86 -2.83
N PRO A 313 -22.17 16.53 -4.01
CA PRO A 313 -21.44 15.30 -4.27
C PRO A 313 -20.18 15.25 -3.42
N PHE A 314 -19.97 14.09 -2.82
CA PHE A 314 -18.78 13.78 -2.05
C PHE A 314 -18.11 12.51 -2.58
N ALA A 315 -16.82 12.42 -2.31
CA ALA A 315 -16.00 11.29 -2.67
C ALA A 315 -15.03 10.97 -1.52
N ILE A 316 -15.16 9.78 -0.94
CA ILE A 316 -14.26 9.27 0.08
C ILE A 316 -13.24 8.38 -0.65
N THR A 317 -12.02 8.90 -0.80
CA THR A 317 -10.91 8.23 -1.52
C THR A 317 -9.91 7.54 -0.58
N ASN A 318 -10.00 7.80 0.72
CA ASN A 318 -8.98 7.45 1.71
C ASN A 318 -9.42 6.29 2.61
N LEU A 319 -10.11 5.29 2.05
CA LEU A 319 -10.42 4.07 2.78
C LEU A 319 -9.20 3.14 2.77
N PHE A 320 -8.90 2.50 3.90
CA PHE A 320 -7.76 1.58 4.00
C PHE A 320 -7.93 0.36 3.07
N ASN A 321 -6.88 0.03 2.30
CA ASN A 321 -6.85 -0.96 1.21
C ASN A 321 -7.06 -2.45 1.61
N THR A 322 -7.52 -2.76 2.83
CA THR A 322 -7.56 -4.14 3.35
C THR A 322 -8.97 -4.71 3.55
N LEU A 323 -10.03 -3.97 3.22
CA LEU A 323 -11.41 -4.36 3.51
C LEU A 323 -12.01 -5.10 2.31
N GLN A 324 -12.46 -6.34 2.51
CA GLN A 324 -13.27 -7.09 1.54
C GLN A 324 -14.67 -7.37 2.11
N GLY A 325 -15.68 -7.43 1.25
CA GLY A 325 -17.09 -7.66 1.62
C GLY A 325 -17.94 -6.40 1.46
N GLN A 326 -19.15 -6.40 2.04
CA GLN A 326 -20.07 -5.26 1.95
C GLN A 326 -19.68 -4.15 2.95
N LEU A 327 -19.66 -2.91 2.49
CA LEU A 327 -19.54 -1.70 3.30
C LEU A 327 -20.90 -1.01 3.34
N ASP A 328 -21.40 -0.74 4.54
CA ASP A 328 -22.62 0.03 4.75
C ASP A 328 -22.26 1.52 4.80
N VAL A 329 -22.83 2.30 3.88
CA VAL A 329 -22.69 3.76 3.85
C VAL A 329 -23.97 4.37 4.33
N LYS A 330 -23.91 5.15 5.42
CA LYS A 330 -25.01 5.89 6.00
C LYS A 330 -24.74 7.39 5.85
N VAL A 331 -25.66 8.12 5.23
CA VAL A 331 -25.66 9.58 5.13
C VAL A 331 -26.82 10.09 5.97
N GLU A 332 -26.49 10.76 7.07
CA GLU A 332 -27.47 11.38 7.98
C GLU A 332 -27.48 12.89 7.71
N GLU A 333 -28.57 13.36 7.11
CA GLU A 333 -28.80 14.75 6.75
C GLU A 333 -29.06 15.61 8.00
N GLU A 334 -28.87 16.93 7.89
CA GLU A 334 -29.08 17.88 8.98
C GLU A 334 -30.51 17.82 9.54
N ASP A 335 -31.49 17.50 8.70
CA ASP A 335 -32.90 17.36 9.07
C ASP A 335 -33.28 15.99 9.69
N GLY A 336 -32.30 15.10 9.86
CA GLY A 336 -32.47 13.77 10.43
C GLY A 336 -32.88 12.68 9.43
N ARG A 337 -33.09 13.02 8.15
CA ARG A 337 -33.28 11.99 7.11
C ARG A 337 -32.00 11.17 6.96
N VAL A 338 -32.17 9.86 6.84
CA VAL A 338 -31.06 8.92 6.66
C VAL A 338 -31.20 8.25 5.30
N THR A 339 -30.16 8.36 4.49
CA THR A 339 -30.01 7.55 3.27
C THR A 339 -28.90 6.54 3.53
N GLN A 340 -29.20 5.26 3.39
CA GLN A 340 -28.22 4.18 3.55
C GLN A 340 -28.12 3.38 2.24
N TRP A 341 -26.94 2.90 1.92
CA TRP A 341 -26.73 1.95 0.84
C TRP A 341 -25.50 1.10 1.07
N GLN A 342 -25.42 -0.02 0.35
CA GLN A 342 -24.29 -0.92 0.43
C GLN A 342 -23.37 -0.74 -0.77
N VAL A 343 -22.08 -0.63 -0.49
CA VAL A 343 -21.00 -0.66 -1.48
C VAL A 343 -20.19 -1.91 -1.23
N ALA A 344 -20.17 -2.83 -2.19
CA ALA A 344 -19.29 -3.97 -2.10
C ALA A 344 -17.83 -3.54 -2.34
N SER A 345 -16.97 -3.79 -1.35
CA SER A 345 -15.52 -3.64 -1.45
C SER A 345 -14.95 -4.94 -1.99
N ASN A 346 -14.80 -4.99 -3.32
CA ASN A 346 -14.16 -6.12 -3.99
C ASN A 346 -12.79 -5.66 -4.51
N SER A 347 -11.72 -6.34 -4.09
CA SER A 347 -10.41 -6.21 -4.72
C SER A 347 -10.24 -7.29 -5.76
N ILE A 348 -9.44 -7.03 -6.80
CA ILE A 348 -9.02 -8.11 -7.69
C ILE A 348 -8.18 -9.09 -6.85
N PRO A 349 -8.57 -10.35 -6.69
CA PRO A 349 -7.76 -11.35 -6.01
C PRO A 349 -6.42 -11.43 -6.75
N TYR A 350 -5.38 -11.15 -5.97
CA TYR A 350 -4.16 -10.52 -6.43
C TYR A 350 -3.39 -11.29 -7.50
N LEU A 351 -2.95 -10.55 -8.52
CA LEU A 351 -1.85 -10.97 -9.39
C LEU A 351 -0.55 -10.97 -8.57
N THR A 352 -0.09 -12.16 -8.24
CA THR A 352 1.18 -12.37 -7.53
C THR A 352 2.31 -12.46 -8.56
N ARG A 353 3.44 -11.77 -8.31
CA ARG A 353 4.59 -11.83 -9.23
C ARG A 353 5.18 -13.23 -9.28
N LYS A 354 5.78 -13.57 -10.42
CA LYS A 354 6.44 -14.87 -10.63
C LYS A 354 7.36 -15.23 -9.46
N GLY A 355 7.13 -16.40 -8.86
CA GLY A 355 7.91 -16.93 -7.75
C GLY A 355 7.55 -16.39 -6.37
N GLN A 356 6.70 -15.37 -6.26
CA GLN A 356 6.19 -14.89 -4.97
C GLN A 356 4.99 -15.73 -4.52
N ILE A 357 4.86 -15.87 -3.20
CA ILE A 357 3.71 -16.49 -2.56
C ILE A 357 3.18 -15.50 -1.54
N ARG A 358 1.88 -15.22 -1.63
CA ARG A 358 1.12 -14.47 -0.65
C ARG A 358 0.24 -15.44 0.11
N TYR A 359 0.02 -15.19 1.38
CA TYR A 359 -0.79 -16.06 2.21
C TYR A 359 -1.40 -15.30 3.38
N THR A 360 -2.55 -15.77 3.83
CA THR A 360 -3.10 -15.39 5.13
C THR A 360 -3.74 -16.62 5.76
N THR A 361 -3.56 -16.74 7.06
CA THR A 361 -4.12 -17.82 7.86
C THR A 361 -4.62 -17.23 9.16
N ALA A 362 -5.76 -17.71 9.64
CA ALA A 362 -6.32 -17.29 10.91
C ALA A 362 -7.07 -18.45 11.56
N MET A 363 -7.12 -18.43 12.89
CA MET A 363 -7.91 -19.38 13.67
C MET A 363 -8.37 -18.74 14.97
N GLY A 364 -9.54 -19.14 15.43
CA GLY A 364 -10.15 -18.56 16.62
C GLY A 364 -11.63 -18.86 16.70
N LYS A 365 -12.35 -17.97 17.39
CA LYS A 365 -13.80 -18.01 17.47
C LYS A 365 -14.39 -16.72 16.91
N PRO A 366 -15.48 -16.79 16.14
CA PRO A 366 -16.20 -15.61 15.72
C PRO A 366 -16.69 -14.81 16.93
N THR A 367 -16.81 -13.51 16.75
CA THR A 367 -17.31 -12.57 17.76
C THR A 367 -18.18 -11.53 17.07
N SER A 368 -19.16 -10.97 17.78
CA SER A 368 -19.82 -9.75 17.31
C SER A 368 -18.91 -8.55 17.57
N VAL A 369 -18.96 -7.56 16.68
CA VAL A 369 -18.21 -6.31 16.87
C VAL A 369 -18.70 -5.61 18.14
N GLY A 370 -17.77 -5.22 19.02
CA GLY A 370 -18.09 -4.57 20.30
C GLY A 370 -18.70 -5.49 21.37
N GLY A 371 -18.86 -6.79 21.08
CA GLY A 371 -19.37 -7.77 22.03
C GLY A 371 -18.27 -8.66 22.61
N ASP A 372 -18.43 -9.05 23.88
CA ASP A 372 -17.49 -9.94 24.57
C ASP A 372 -17.82 -11.43 24.39
N SER A 373 -18.98 -11.76 23.80
CA SER A 373 -19.44 -13.14 23.67
C SER A 373 -18.75 -13.85 22.52
N LEU A 374 -17.90 -14.83 22.85
CA LEU A 374 -17.34 -15.77 21.88
C LEU A 374 -18.46 -16.63 21.29
N GLN A 375 -18.64 -16.53 19.98
CA GLN A 375 -19.62 -17.29 19.23
C GLN A 375 -19.05 -18.66 18.84
N GLN A 376 -19.94 -19.58 18.49
CA GLN A 376 -19.57 -20.86 17.89
C GLN A 376 -19.62 -20.73 16.36
N PRO A 377 -18.89 -21.58 15.62
CA PRO A 377 -17.90 -22.57 16.07
C PRO A 377 -16.46 -22.04 16.17
N PHE A 378 -15.52 -22.87 16.62
CA PHE A 378 -14.10 -22.61 16.35
C PHE A 378 -13.83 -22.80 14.85
N PHE A 379 -13.06 -21.90 14.25
CA PHE A 379 -12.72 -21.98 12.83
C PHE A 379 -11.21 -21.92 12.59
N TRP A 380 -10.82 -22.42 11.43
CA TRP A 380 -9.54 -22.16 10.79
C TRP A 380 -9.81 -21.67 9.36
N THR A 381 -9.06 -20.68 8.91
CA THR A 381 -9.06 -20.24 7.52
C THR A 381 -7.62 -20.11 7.03
N GLY A 382 -7.40 -20.46 5.78
CA GLY A 382 -6.13 -20.27 5.10
C GLY A 382 -6.34 -20.02 3.63
N GLU A 383 -5.67 -19.02 3.08
CA GLU A 383 -5.62 -18.76 1.64
C GLU A 383 -4.19 -18.48 1.21
N PHE A 384 -3.91 -18.73 -0.06
CA PHE A 384 -2.65 -18.38 -0.69
C PHE A 384 -2.86 -17.95 -2.15
N SER A 385 -1.92 -17.15 -2.65
CA SER A 385 -1.79 -16.80 -4.06
C SER A 385 -0.33 -16.96 -4.49
N TRP A 386 -0.09 -17.65 -5.59
CA TRP A 386 1.22 -17.96 -6.13
C TRP A 386 1.36 -17.42 -7.56
N GLY A 387 2.40 -16.63 -7.80
CA GLY A 387 2.77 -16.23 -9.15
C GLY A 387 3.45 -17.38 -9.88
N TRP A 388 2.67 -18.21 -10.58
CA TRP A 388 3.18 -19.38 -11.29
C TRP A 388 4.01 -18.98 -12.51
N LEU A 389 3.48 -18.08 -13.35
CA LEU A 389 4.16 -17.53 -14.53
C LEU A 389 4.23 -15.99 -14.42
N ASN A 390 4.95 -15.34 -15.34
CA ASN A 390 5.05 -13.88 -15.36
C ASN A 390 3.69 -13.17 -15.47
N ASN A 391 2.71 -13.84 -16.07
CA ASN A 391 1.38 -13.31 -16.38
C ASN A 391 0.24 -14.18 -15.82
N VAL A 392 0.55 -15.21 -15.03
CA VAL A 392 -0.46 -16.13 -14.46
C VAL A 392 -0.21 -16.31 -12.98
N SER A 393 -1.24 -16.07 -12.18
CA SER A 393 -1.26 -16.33 -10.75
C SER A 393 -2.33 -17.39 -10.44
N LEU A 394 -2.02 -18.33 -9.57
CA LEU A 394 -2.96 -19.31 -9.05
C LEU A 394 -3.26 -18.96 -7.61
N TYR A 395 -4.53 -19.01 -7.20
CA TYR A 395 -4.91 -18.74 -5.83
C TYR A 395 -5.98 -19.71 -5.35
N GLY A 396 -6.06 -19.88 -4.04
CA GLY A 396 -7.04 -20.76 -3.44
C GLY A 396 -7.01 -20.63 -1.93
N GLY A 397 -8.03 -21.20 -1.29
CA GLY A 397 -8.13 -21.16 0.15
C GLY A 397 -9.23 -22.04 0.69
N SER A 398 -9.33 -22.07 2.01
CA SER A 398 -10.33 -22.83 2.73
C SER A 398 -10.76 -22.12 4.01
N VAL A 399 -12.01 -22.34 4.38
CA VAL A 399 -12.54 -22.07 5.72
C VAL A 399 -13.09 -23.38 6.26
N LEU A 400 -12.62 -23.81 7.42
CA LEU A 400 -13.04 -25.03 8.09
C LEU A 400 -13.48 -24.71 9.51
N THR A 401 -14.49 -25.40 9.99
CA THR A 401 -14.95 -25.27 11.38
C THR A 401 -14.83 -26.60 12.10
N ASN A 402 -14.85 -26.58 13.44
CA ASN A 402 -14.96 -27.81 14.24
C ASN A 402 -16.40 -28.38 14.30
N ARG A 403 -17.27 -27.90 13.40
CA ARG A 403 -18.62 -28.38 13.14
C ARG A 403 -18.73 -28.66 11.63
N ASP A 404 -19.94 -28.67 11.11
CA ASP A 404 -20.23 -29.09 9.75
C ASP A 404 -20.30 -27.90 8.77
N TYR A 405 -19.32 -26.98 8.84
CA TYR A 405 -19.09 -25.97 7.80
C TYR A 405 -17.69 -26.11 7.20
N GLN A 406 -17.65 -26.23 5.88
CA GLN A 406 -16.44 -26.23 5.08
C GLN A 406 -16.65 -25.37 3.83
N SER A 407 -15.64 -24.58 3.49
CA SER A 407 -15.60 -23.83 2.24
C SER A 407 -14.24 -24.01 1.57
N LEU A 408 -14.26 -24.22 0.25
CA LEU A 408 -13.08 -24.44 -0.57
C LEU A 408 -13.16 -23.57 -1.82
N ALA A 409 -12.11 -22.80 -2.07
CA ALA A 409 -12.05 -21.90 -3.20
C ALA A 409 -10.78 -22.13 -4.02
N ALA A 410 -10.91 -22.04 -5.34
CA ALA A 410 -9.80 -22.11 -6.28
C ALA A 410 -10.02 -21.13 -7.43
N GLY A 411 -8.95 -20.47 -7.84
CA GLY A 411 -9.00 -19.45 -8.89
C GLY A 411 -7.69 -19.22 -9.61
N VAL A 412 -7.81 -18.49 -10.71
CA VAL A 412 -6.71 -18.10 -11.59
C VAL A 412 -6.82 -16.63 -11.94
N GLY A 413 -5.69 -15.93 -11.89
CA GLY A 413 -5.52 -14.55 -12.31
C GLY A 413 -4.58 -14.46 -13.52
N PHE A 414 -4.95 -13.65 -14.49
CA PHE A 414 -4.18 -13.34 -15.69
C PHE A 414 -3.83 -11.86 -15.73
N ASN A 415 -2.54 -11.57 -15.90
CA ASN A 415 -2.08 -10.25 -16.31
C ASN A 415 -1.98 -10.22 -17.84
N LEU A 416 -2.91 -9.54 -18.50
CA LEU A 416 -2.96 -9.44 -19.96
C LEU A 416 -2.21 -8.21 -20.48
N ASN A 417 -1.32 -7.63 -19.66
CA ASN A 417 -0.53 -6.44 -19.96
C ASN A 417 -1.44 -5.28 -20.42
N SER A 418 -1.34 -4.86 -21.68
CA SER A 418 -2.13 -3.79 -22.28
C SER A 418 -3.65 -4.01 -22.26
N LEU A 419 -4.11 -5.26 -22.10
CA LEU A 419 -5.54 -5.59 -22.01
C LEU A 419 -6.07 -5.54 -20.57
N GLY A 420 -5.23 -5.26 -19.57
CA GLY A 420 -5.62 -5.22 -18.16
C GLY A 420 -5.41 -6.56 -17.45
N SER A 421 -6.11 -6.72 -16.33
CA SER A 421 -6.02 -7.88 -15.44
C SER A 421 -7.38 -8.55 -15.34
N LEU A 422 -7.39 -9.88 -15.39
CA LEU A 422 -8.60 -10.70 -15.29
C LEU A 422 -8.41 -11.77 -14.23
N SER A 423 -9.41 -12.04 -13.39
CA SER A 423 -9.41 -13.17 -12.47
C SER A 423 -10.72 -13.94 -12.55
N PHE A 424 -10.66 -15.23 -12.28
CA PHE A 424 -11.82 -16.10 -12.15
C PHE A 424 -11.61 -17.08 -11.00
N ASP A 425 -12.61 -17.23 -10.14
CA ASP A 425 -12.62 -18.23 -9.07
C ASP A 425 -13.98 -18.90 -8.89
N VAL A 426 -13.92 -20.12 -8.33
CA VAL A 426 -15.06 -20.90 -7.89
C VAL A 426 -14.86 -21.24 -6.42
N THR A 427 -15.89 -20.98 -5.62
CA THR A 427 -15.96 -21.35 -4.22
C THR A 427 -17.09 -22.33 -4.01
N ARG A 428 -16.80 -23.47 -3.39
CA ARG A 428 -17.79 -24.44 -2.92
C ARG A 428 -17.97 -24.28 -1.42
N SER A 429 -19.21 -24.26 -0.95
CA SER A 429 -19.55 -24.36 0.47
C SER A 429 -20.32 -25.65 0.73
N ASP A 430 -20.01 -26.33 1.82
CA ASP A 430 -20.89 -27.34 2.40
C ASP A 430 -21.17 -26.94 3.86
N ALA A 431 -22.45 -26.72 4.20
CA ALA A 431 -22.88 -26.16 5.48
C ALA A 431 -24.07 -26.93 6.05
N GLN A 432 -24.01 -27.33 7.32
CA GLN A 432 -25.16 -27.86 8.06
C GLN A 432 -25.81 -26.74 8.87
N LEU A 433 -26.93 -26.21 8.38
CA LEU A 433 -27.69 -25.17 9.08
C LEU A 433 -28.57 -25.77 10.19
N HIS A 434 -28.94 -24.95 11.17
CA HIS A 434 -29.75 -25.36 12.31
C HIS A 434 -31.15 -25.78 11.86
N ASN A 435 -31.56 -27.01 12.23
CA ASN A 435 -32.86 -27.59 11.85
C ASN A 435 -33.11 -27.68 10.32
N GLN A 436 -32.06 -27.63 9.50
CA GLN A 436 -32.14 -27.85 8.05
C GLN A 436 -31.22 -29.00 7.64
N ASP A 437 -31.36 -29.47 6.40
CA ASP A 437 -30.44 -30.45 5.83
C ASP A 437 -29.09 -29.81 5.49
N LYS A 438 -28.09 -30.66 5.20
CA LYS A 438 -26.79 -30.19 4.72
C LYS A 438 -26.94 -29.51 3.37
N GLU A 439 -26.63 -28.23 3.30
CA GLU A 439 -26.61 -27.46 2.07
C GLU A 439 -25.24 -27.53 1.39
N THR A 440 -25.24 -27.64 0.07
CA THR A 440 -24.03 -27.61 -0.76
C THR A 440 -24.28 -26.69 -1.94
N GLY A 441 -23.43 -25.69 -2.11
CA GLY A 441 -23.59 -24.70 -3.17
C GLY A 441 -22.26 -24.17 -3.69
N TYR A 442 -22.35 -23.45 -4.81
CA TYR A 442 -21.20 -22.86 -5.50
C TYR A 442 -21.38 -21.37 -5.69
N SER A 443 -20.27 -20.64 -5.63
CA SER A 443 -20.18 -19.23 -5.99
C SER A 443 -19.09 -19.05 -7.03
N TYR A 444 -19.39 -18.33 -8.10
CA TYR A 444 -18.53 -18.06 -9.24
C TYR A 444 -18.24 -16.58 -9.29
N ARG A 445 -16.97 -16.21 -9.34
CA ARG A 445 -16.55 -14.80 -9.36
C ARG A 445 -15.62 -14.53 -10.53
N ALA A 446 -15.90 -13.46 -11.26
CA ALA A 446 -15.06 -12.95 -12.33
C ALA A 446 -14.76 -11.47 -12.08
N ASN A 447 -13.48 -11.09 -12.09
CA ASN A 447 -13.06 -9.71 -11.89
C ASN A 447 -12.17 -9.23 -13.03
N TYR A 448 -12.40 -8.02 -13.50
CA TYR A 448 -11.60 -7.37 -14.54
C TYR A 448 -11.22 -5.95 -14.11
N SER A 449 -10.00 -5.53 -14.47
CA SER A 449 -9.55 -4.16 -14.26
C SER A 449 -8.55 -3.75 -15.32
N LYS A 450 -8.62 -2.49 -15.74
CA LYS A 450 -7.71 -1.93 -16.73
C LYS A 450 -7.46 -0.45 -16.50
N ARG A 451 -6.18 -0.09 -16.46
CA ARG A 451 -5.72 1.30 -16.54
C ARG A 451 -5.25 1.60 -17.97
N PHE A 452 -5.74 2.69 -18.55
CA PHE A 452 -5.38 3.17 -19.87
C PHE A 452 -4.42 4.37 -19.73
N GLU A 453 -3.12 4.11 -19.78
CA GLU A 453 -2.10 5.14 -19.59
C GLU A 453 -2.13 6.21 -20.69
N SER A 454 -2.43 5.82 -21.93
CA SER A 454 -2.43 6.73 -23.09
C SER A 454 -3.55 7.76 -23.09
N THR A 455 -4.66 7.49 -22.39
CA THR A 455 -5.81 8.41 -22.30
C THR A 455 -6.00 8.95 -20.88
N GLY A 456 -5.19 8.51 -19.91
CA GLY A 456 -5.43 8.76 -18.49
C GLY A 456 -6.74 8.12 -17.96
N SER A 457 -7.40 7.27 -18.75
CA SER A 457 -8.65 6.60 -18.33
C SER A 457 -8.34 5.41 -17.44
N GLN A 458 -9.24 5.11 -16.51
CA GLN A 458 -9.17 3.94 -15.65
C GLN A 458 -10.53 3.24 -15.62
N LEU A 459 -10.64 2.08 -16.25
CA LEU A 459 -11.69 1.13 -15.92
C LEU A 459 -11.24 0.41 -14.66
N THR A 460 -11.60 0.99 -13.53
CA THR A 460 -11.03 0.64 -12.25
C THR A 460 -11.38 -0.78 -11.84
N PHE A 461 -12.65 -1.19 -12.02
CA PHE A 461 -13.10 -2.52 -11.64
C PHE A 461 -14.42 -2.88 -12.34
N ALA A 462 -14.50 -4.10 -12.87
CA ALA A 462 -15.73 -4.76 -13.26
C ALA A 462 -15.76 -6.15 -12.60
N GLY A 463 -16.60 -6.33 -11.60
CA GLY A 463 -16.76 -7.57 -10.84
C GLY A 463 -18.14 -8.17 -11.05
N TYR A 464 -18.19 -9.47 -11.24
CA TYR A 464 -19.41 -10.26 -11.26
C TYR A 464 -19.27 -11.45 -10.32
N ARG A 465 -20.20 -11.59 -9.37
CA ARG A 465 -20.34 -12.77 -8.51
C ARG A 465 -21.72 -13.36 -8.72
N PHE A 466 -21.79 -14.66 -8.94
CA PHE A 466 -23.03 -15.44 -8.94
C PHE A 466 -22.93 -16.53 -7.89
N SER A 467 -23.91 -16.64 -7.01
CA SER A 467 -23.98 -17.67 -5.98
C SER A 467 -25.28 -18.46 -6.12
N ASP A 468 -25.14 -19.79 -6.14
CA ASP A 468 -26.27 -20.70 -6.14
C ASP A 468 -27.10 -20.52 -4.85
N LYS A 469 -28.39 -20.86 -4.90
CA LYS A 469 -29.31 -20.70 -3.74
C LYS A 469 -28.82 -21.42 -2.47
N ASN A 470 -28.08 -22.52 -2.63
CA ASN A 470 -27.59 -23.36 -1.55
C ASN A 470 -26.15 -23.00 -1.13
N PHE A 471 -25.57 -21.95 -1.72
CA PHE A 471 -24.28 -21.44 -1.30
C PHE A 471 -24.45 -20.67 0.00
N VAL A 472 -23.63 -21.01 1.00
CA VAL A 472 -23.67 -20.42 2.33
C VAL A 472 -22.28 -19.89 2.66
N THR A 473 -22.20 -18.60 2.96
CA THR A 473 -20.99 -17.93 3.43
C THR A 473 -20.73 -18.23 4.91
N MET A 474 -19.51 -17.98 5.37
CA MET A 474 -19.18 -18.16 6.78
C MET A 474 -19.99 -17.21 7.68
N ASN A 475 -20.28 -15.99 7.20
CA ASN A 475 -21.11 -15.02 7.92
C ASN A 475 -22.54 -15.54 8.11
N GLU A 476 -23.17 -16.05 7.05
CA GLU A 476 -24.52 -16.64 7.13
C GLU A 476 -24.54 -17.85 8.06
N TYR A 477 -23.53 -18.72 7.99
CA TYR A 477 -23.41 -19.88 8.86
C TYR A 477 -23.21 -19.51 10.34
N ILE A 478 -22.39 -18.49 10.64
CA ILE A 478 -22.24 -17.95 11.99
C ILE A 478 -23.57 -17.38 12.48
N ASN A 479 -24.25 -16.60 11.63
CA ASN A 479 -25.53 -15.99 11.99
C ASN A 479 -26.59 -17.05 12.32
N ASP A 480 -26.74 -18.06 11.47
CA ASP A 480 -27.65 -19.19 11.70
C ASP A 480 -27.30 -19.97 12.99
N THR A 481 -26.03 -20.32 13.17
CA THR A 481 -25.54 -21.08 14.33
C THR A 481 -25.79 -20.37 15.66
N ASN A 482 -25.78 -19.03 15.65
CA ASN A 482 -26.00 -18.19 16.83
C ASN A 482 -27.41 -17.59 16.87
N HIS A 483 -28.34 -18.10 16.06
CA HIS A 483 -29.78 -17.75 16.03
C HIS A 483 -30.08 -16.28 15.70
N TYR A 484 -29.24 -15.66 14.87
CA TYR A 484 -29.53 -14.36 14.27
C TYR A 484 -30.41 -14.56 13.04
N THR A 485 -31.60 -13.95 13.02
CA THR A 485 -32.68 -14.32 12.08
C THR A 485 -32.72 -13.55 10.76
N ASN A 486 -31.74 -12.68 10.50
CA ASN A 486 -31.73 -11.83 9.31
C ASN A 486 -30.44 -12.00 8.51
N TYR A 487 -30.46 -12.90 7.52
CA TYR A 487 -29.49 -12.89 6.43
C TYR A 487 -30.24 -13.08 5.11
N GLN A 488 -29.73 -12.44 4.05
CA GLN A 488 -30.31 -12.49 2.72
C GLN A 488 -29.33 -13.22 1.82
N ASN A 489 -29.80 -14.26 1.13
CA ASN A 489 -28.94 -15.08 0.29
C ASN A 489 -28.66 -14.34 -1.02
N GLU A 490 -27.47 -13.76 -1.13
CA GLU A 490 -27.04 -13.05 -2.33
C GLU A 490 -27.00 -14.00 -3.54
N LYS A 491 -27.67 -13.61 -4.62
CA LYS A 491 -27.75 -14.35 -5.88
C LYS A 491 -26.72 -13.85 -6.89
N GLU A 492 -26.78 -12.55 -7.21
CA GLU A 492 -25.87 -11.92 -8.18
C GLU A 492 -25.40 -10.57 -7.65
N SER A 493 -24.11 -10.30 -7.76
CA SER A 493 -23.50 -9.00 -7.51
C SER A 493 -22.77 -8.52 -8.76
N TYR A 494 -23.14 -7.33 -9.25
CA TYR A 494 -22.48 -6.64 -10.35
C TYR A 494 -21.91 -5.33 -9.84
N ILE A 495 -20.62 -5.11 -10.05
CA ILE A 495 -19.96 -3.85 -9.68
C ILE A 495 -19.16 -3.36 -10.87
N VAL A 496 -19.42 -2.14 -11.31
CA VAL A 496 -18.70 -1.49 -12.40
C VAL A 496 -18.32 -0.09 -11.96
N THR A 497 -17.02 0.20 -11.99
CA THR A 497 -16.48 1.56 -11.75
C THR A 497 -15.59 1.94 -12.92
N PHE A 498 -15.95 3.04 -13.57
CA PHE A 498 -15.27 3.57 -14.75
C PHE A 498 -14.98 5.05 -14.57
N ASN A 499 -13.73 5.43 -14.79
CA ASN A 499 -13.29 6.81 -14.79
C ASN A 499 -12.56 7.08 -16.11
N GLN A 500 -12.91 8.15 -16.82
CA GLN A 500 -12.22 8.56 -18.04
C GLN A 500 -12.12 10.08 -18.15
N TYR A 501 -10.89 10.55 -18.33
CA TYR A 501 -10.61 11.90 -18.80
C TYR A 501 -10.60 11.94 -20.34
N LEU A 502 -11.49 12.74 -20.93
CA LEU A 502 -11.57 13.00 -22.35
C LEU A 502 -10.85 14.32 -22.66
N GLU A 503 -9.57 14.22 -23.01
CA GLU A 503 -8.69 15.37 -23.24
C GLU A 503 -9.25 16.35 -24.28
N SER A 504 -9.79 15.84 -25.39
CA SER A 504 -10.37 16.66 -26.47
C SER A 504 -11.54 17.53 -26.01
N LEU A 505 -12.25 17.12 -24.97
CA LEU A 505 -13.37 17.86 -24.38
C LEU A 505 -12.98 18.57 -23.08
N ARG A 506 -11.81 18.27 -22.50
CA ARG A 506 -11.43 18.58 -21.11
C ARG A 506 -12.48 18.10 -20.12
N LEU A 507 -13.09 16.95 -20.40
CA LEU A 507 -14.22 16.41 -19.67
C LEU A 507 -13.78 15.18 -18.90
N ASN A 508 -13.91 15.21 -17.58
CA ASN A 508 -13.77 14.05 -16.72
C ASN A 508 -15.13 13.37 -16.55
N THR A 509 -15.16 12.05 -16.75
CA THR A 509 -16.37 11.22 -16.63
C THR A 509 -16.13 10.16 -15.59
N TYR A 510 -17.07 10.00 -14.66
CA TYR A 510 -17.06 8.95 -13.65
C TYR A 510 -18.41 8.24 -13.65
N VAL A 511 -18.36 6.91 -13.69
CA VAL A 511 -19.54 6.03 -13.63
C VAL A 511 -19.30 5.00 -12.55
N SER A 512 -20.27 4.85 -11.66
CA SER A 512 -20.33 3.76 -10.68
C SER A 512 -21.68 3.06 -10.80
N LEU A 513 -21.69 1.74 -10.81
CA LEU A 513 -22.88 0.92 -10.82
C LEU A 513 -22.65 -0.27 -9.91
N ALA A 514 -23.56 -0.47 -8.96
CA ALA A 514 -23.61 -1.61 -8.08
C ALA A 514 -25.02 -2.19 -8.11
N ARG A 515 -25.15 -3.47 -8.45
CA ARG A 515 -26.43 -4.18 -8.43
C ARG A 515 -26.27 -5.49 -7.70
N ASN A 516 -27.00 -5.64 -6.61
CA ASN A 516 -27.11 -6.88 -5.85
C ASN A 516 -28.53 -7.42 -6.00
N THR A 517 -28.64 -8.72 -6.25
CA THR A 517 -29.91 -9.44 -6.26
C THR A 517 -29.83 -10.57 -5.26
N TYR A 518 -30.96 -10.93 -4.67
CA TYR A 518 -31.05 -11.94 -3.63
C TYR A 518 -32.07 -13.02 -4.04
N TRP A 519 -31.96 -14.21 -3.48
CA TRP A 519 -32.90 -15.30 -3.73
C TRP A 519 -34.22 -15.14 -2.97
N ASP A 520 -34.18 -14.39 -1.87
CA ASP A 520 -35.18 -14.28 -0.83
C ASP A 520 -35.56 -12.83 -0.49
N ALA A 521 -34.92 -11.84 -1.13
CA ALA A 521 -35.17 -10.42 -0.92
C ALA A 521 -35.23 -9.62 -2.23
N SER A 522 -35.67 -8.36 -2.14
CA SER A 522 -35.69 -7.42 -3.25
C SER A 522 -34.27 -7.07 -3.72
N SER A 523 -34.11 -6.79 -5.01
CA SER A 523 -32.81 -6.38 -5.55
C SER A 523 -32.47 -4.94 -5.18
N ASN A 524 -31.21 -4.67 -4.85
CA ASN A 524 -30.67 -3.34 -4.66
C ASN A 524 -29.90 -2.90 -5.92
N VAL A 525 -30.19 -1.70 -6.43
CA VAL A 525 -29.49 -1.10 -7.58
C VAL A 525 -29.10 0.33 -7.25
N ASN A 526 -27.79 0.57 -7.19
CA ASN A 526 -27.20 1.89 -7.01
C ASN A 526 -26.40 2.25 -8.26
N TYR A 527 -26.56 3.46 -8.77
CA TYR A 527 -25.69 3.96 -9.83
C TYR A 527 -25.44 5.45 -9.68
N SER A 528 -24.27 5.90 -10.13
CA SER A 528 -23.92 7.31 -10.23
C SER A 528 -23.16 7.58 -11.52
N LEU A 529 -23.47 8.72 -12.14
CA LEU A 529 -22.80 9.28 -13.30
C LEU A 529 -22.42 10.71 -12.96
N SER A 530 -21.12 11.01 -12.98
CA SER A 530 -20.60 12.36 -12.76
C SER A 530 -19.80 12.81 -13.98
N LEU A 531 -20.13 13.99 -14.48
CA LEU A 531 -19.46 14.66 -15.59
C LEU A 531 -18.90 15.97 -15.07
N SER A 532 -17.59 16.17 -15.11
CA SER A 532 -16.97 17.43 -14.68
C SER A 532 -16.02 18.00 -15.73
N ARG A 533 -16.04 19.32 -15.88
CA ARG A 533 -15.26 20.04 -16.87
C ARG A 533 -14.78 21.37 -16.32
N ASP A 534 -13.50 21.66 -16.56
CA ASP A 534 -12.91 22.96 -16.31
C ASP A 534 -12.80 23.75 -17.60
N PHE A 535 -13.22 25.01 -17.56
CA PHE A 535 -13.13 25.93 -18.69
C PHE A 535 -12.94 27.37 -18.25
N ASP A 536 -12.58 28.22 -19.21
CA ASP A 536 -12.38 29.64 -18.98
C ASP A 536 -13.55 30.43 -19.56
N ILE A 537 -14.03 31.44 -18.82
CA ILE A 537 -15.08 32.37 -19.26
C ILE A 537 -14.51 33.79 -19.22
N GLY A 538 -13.99 34.27 -20.35
CA GLY A 538 -13.38 35.60 -20.44
C GLY A 538 -12.17 35.75 -19.49
N PRO A 539 -12.18 36.70 -18.53
CA PRO A 539 -11.10 36.84 -17.54
C PRO A 539 -11.14 35.79 -16.43
N LEU A 540 -12.24 35.04 -16.29
CA LEU A 540 -12.38 33.99 -15.28
C LEU A 540 -11.68 32.73 -15.78
N LYS A 541 -10.63 32.35 -15.07
CA LYS A 541 -9.85 31.12 -15.32
C LYS A 541 -10.33 30.00 -14.42
N ASN A 542 -10.28 28.76 -14.90
CA ASN A 542 -10.58 27.55 -14.12
C ASN A 542 -12.00 27.54 -13.51
N VAL A 543 -13.00 27.95 -14.28
CA VAL A 543 -14.40 27.70 -13.90
C VAL A 543 -14.65 26.20 -13.99
N SER A 544 -14.94 25.57 -12.87
CA SER A 544 -15.23 24.14 -12.81
C SER A 544 -16.74 23.92 -12.78
N THR A 545 -17.24 23.03 -13.63
CA THR A 545 -18.65 22.64 -13.65
C THR A 545 -18.74 21.13 -13.53
N SER A 546 -19.59 20.64 -12.64
CA SER A 546 -19.86 19.22 -12.45
C SER A 546 -21.36 18.94 -12.44
N LEU A 547 -21.79 17.96 -13.23
CA LEU A 547 -23.14 17.42 -13.24
C LEU A 547 -23.09 15.98 -12.74
N THR A 548 -23.82 15.68 -11.67
CA THR A 548 -23.93 14.35 -11.10
C THR A 548 -25.37 13.88 -11.14
N PHE A 549 -25.59 12.69 -11.64
CA PHE A 549 -26.86 11.96 -11.57
C PHE A 549 -26.63 10.70 -10.75
N SER A 550 -27.45 10.44 -9.74
CA SER A 550 -27.36 9.22 -8.94
C SER A 550 -28.73 8.68 -8.59
N ARG A 551 -28.84 7.35 -8.57
CA ARG A 551 -29.95 6.63 -7.95
C ARG A 551 -29.41 5.79 -6.81
N ILE A 552 -30.06 5.91 -5.67
CA ILE A 552 -29.82 5.07 -4.50
C ILE A 552 -31.12 4.29 -4.23
N ASN A 553 -30.98 2.99 -4.06
CA ASN A 553 -32.07 2.10 -3.67
C ASN A 553 -31.82 1.63 -2.22
N TRP A 554 -32.80 1.87 -1.36
CA TRP A 554 -32.80 1.36 0.01
C TRP A 554 -34.20 0.83 0.35
N GLU A 555 -34.25 -0.43 0.79
CA GLU A 555 -35.50 -1.19 1.02
C GLU A 555 -36.43 -1.20 -0.21
N GLU A 556 -37.51 -0.40 -0.18
CA GLU A 556 -38.49 -0.25 -1.26
C GLU A 556 -38.45 1.14 -1.91
N ASP A 557 -37.67 2.08 -1.37
CA ASP A 557 -37.63 3.46 -1.84
C ASP A 557 -36.46 3.70 -2.81
N ASN A 558 -36.80 4.29 -3.96
CA ASN A 558 -35.84 4.78 -4.93
C ASN A 558 -35.67 6.29 -4.76
N GLN A 559 -34.43 6.73 -4.54
CA GLN A 559 -34.08 8.15 -4.51
C GLN A 559 -33.25 8.50 -5.74
N ASP A 560 -33.82 9.32 -6.61
CA ASP A 560 -33.15 9.93 -7.75
C ASP A 560 -32.63 11.32 -7.40
N GLN A 561 -31.37 11.57 -7.72
CA GLN A 561 -30.70 12.83 -7.42
C GLN A 561 -30.04 13.36 -8.69
N LEU A 562 -30.26 14.64 -8.96
CA LEU A 562 -29.58 15.39 -10.00
C LEU A 562 -28.92 16.61 -9.35
N TYR A 563 -27.60 16.73 -9.50
CA TYR A 563 -26.83 17.79 -8.89
C TYR A 563 -25.97 18.51 -9.93
N LEU A 564 -26.11 19.84 -10.00
CA LEU A 564 -25.28 20.70 -10.81
C LEU A 564 -24.47 21.63 -9.89
N ASN A 565 -23.14 21.59 -10.02
CA ASN A 565 -22.25 22.52 -9.34
C ASN A 565 -21.41 23.30 -10.33
N ILE A 566 -21.30 24.59 -10.08
CA ILE A 566 -20.52 25.54 -10.85
C ILE A 566 -19.68 26.31 -9.85
N SER A 567 -18.37 26.04 -9.82
CA SER A 567 -17.42 26.75 -8.98
C SER A 567 -16.65 27.76 -9.83
N ILE A 568 -16.73 29.03 -9.42
CA ILE A 568 -16.06 30.14 -10.10
C ILE A 568 -15.03 30.71 -9.13
N PRO A 569 -13.72 30.49 -9.37
CA PRO A 569 -12.70 31.11 -8.53
C PRO A 569 -12.64 32.62 -8.81
N TRP A 570 -12.80 33.43 -7.75
CA TRP A 570 -12.69 34.89 -7.84
C TRP A 570 -11.48 35.40 -7.04
N GLY A 571 -10.51 35.96 -7.76
CA GLY A 571 -9.31 36.59 -7.20
C GLY A 571 -8.13 36.56 -8.18
N THR A 572 -7.33 37.62 -8.22
CA THR A 572 -6.10 37.73 -9.06
C THR A 572 -4.86 37.12 -8.40
N ARG A 573 -5.01 36.47 -7.24
CA ARG A 573 -3.93 35.75 -6.54
C ARG A 573 -4.27 34.28 -6.51
N GLU A 574 -3.31 33.45 -6.92
CA GLU A 574 -3.33 31.98 -6.99
C GLU A 574 -3.61 31.25 -5.65
N GLY A 575 -4.21 31.88 -4.64
CA GLY A 575 -4.35 31.33 -3.29
C GLY A 575 -5.63 31.68 -2.53
N ALA A 576 -6.66 32.24 -3.17
CA ALA A 576 -7.94 32.53 -2.53
C ALA A 576 -9.09 31.80 -3.22
N ASN A 577 -9.19 30.49 -3.00
CA ASN A 577 -10.39 29.72 -3.37
C ASN A 577 -11.52 30.09 -2.41
N LYS A 578 -12.41 30.99 -2.84
CA LYS A 578 -13.74 31.13 -2.24
C LYS A 578 -14.73 30.34 -3.10
N GLN A 579 -15.25 29.23 -2.57
CA GLN A 579 -16.35 28.49 -3.17
C GLN A 579 -17.64 29.31 -3.00
N VAL A 580 -18.40 29.46 -4.09
CA VAL A 580 -19.79 29.93 -4.06
C VAL A 580 -20.66 28.68 -4.23
N ILE A 581 -21.56 28.44 -3.27
CA ILE A 581 -22.45 27.28 -3.23
C ILE A 581 -23.50 27.40 -4.34
N SER A 582 -23.78 26.25 -4.95
CA SER A 582 -24.67 25.99 -6.08
C SER A 582 -26.15 26.21 -5.76
N SER A 583 -26.94 26.48 -6.80
CA SER A 583 -28.39 26.43 -6.75
C SER A 583 -28.86 24.97 -6.87
N GLN A 584 -29.46 24.43 -5.81
CA GLN A 584 -30.22 23.19 -5.86
C GLN A 584 -31.57 23.48 -6.54
N ALA A 585 -31.85 22.77 -7.64
CA ALA A 585 -33.19 22.70 -8.18
C ALA A 585 -33.79 21.37 -7.68
N ASP A 586 -34.58 21.44 -6.61
CA ASP A 586 -35.45 20.33 -6.21
C ASP A 586 -36.53 20.16 -7.27
N SER A 587 -36.24 19.36 -8.29
CA SER A 587 -37.29 18.75 -9.08
C SER A 587 -37.41 17.30 -8.64
N LEU A 588 -38.32 17.05 -7.70
CA LEU A 588 -39.03 15.78 -7.54
C LEU A 588 -39.79 15.51 -8.86
N ILE A 589 -39.06 15.22 -9.95
CA ILE A 589 -39.66 14.60 -11.11
C ILE A 589 -39.77 13.13 -10.74
N LYS A 590 -40.87 12.77 -10.07
CA LYS A 590 -41.39 11.41 -10.19
C LYS A 590 -41.64 11.19 -11.67
N ILE A 591 -40.67 10.62 -12.38
CA ILE A 591 -40.92 10.01 -13.67
C ILE A 591 -41.62 8.70 -13.32
N SER A 592 -42.95 8.77 -13.22
CA SER A 592 -43.85 7.61 -13.16
C SER A 592 -43.75 6.77 -14.42
#